data_AF-A0A409Y1L8-F1
#
_entry.id   AF-A0A409Y1L8-F1
#
_cell.length_a   1.000
_cell.length_b   1.000
_cell.length_c   1.000
_cell.angle_alpha   90.00
_cell.angle_beta   90.00
_cell.angle_gamma   90.00
#
_symmetry.space_group_name_H-M   'P 1'
#
loop_
_entity.id
_entity.type
_entity.pdbx_description
1 polymer ?
#
loop_
_entity_poly.entity_id
_entity_poly.type
_entity_poly.pdbx_seq_one_letter_code
_entity_poly.pdbx_strand_id
1 'polypeptide(L)'
;MPSPLREPPPDPFSQMHDLQQRSDDIAIYAPMIDELVAIAWPMESGKAVPPFALVGWLNARGLHWPCFCSKKGDTSEPMRIVITSDGNVWGVCQSLKPECSSILNFSALYETATRHSEYPNLPKTNSGQLPSTAALLDFYLREMEYALLPFFRGYAGEHEFDHSGRTQCLYLAVPAAPADAKEVNAETPKSDEEGLDEEGSDEPEELWWASDGGARAVTRIVKNPNS
;
A
#
# COMPACT_ATOMS: atom_id res chain seq x y z
N MET A 1 -9.00 32.10 -38.39
CA MET A 1 -8.59 32.30 -36.98
C MET A 1 -8.16 30.96 -36.44
N PRO A 2 -6.96 30.80 -35.85
CA PRO A 2 -6.56 29.54 -35.22
C PRO A 2 -7.48 29.27 -34.03
N SER A 3 -8.04 28.07 -33.95
CA SER A 3 -8.81 27.63 -32.79
C SER A 3 -7.93 27.73 -31.54
N PRO A 4 -8.46 28.22 -30.40
CA PRO A 4 -7.70 28.23 -29.16
C PRO A 4 -7.26 26.79 -28.86
N LEU A 5 -5.96 26.62 -28.60
CA LEU A 5 -5.40 25.35 -28.17
C LEU A 5 -6.14 24.94 -26.89
N ARG A 6 -6.94 23.89 -26.99
CA ARG A 6 -7.66 23.32 -25.85
C ARG A 6 -6.62 22.78 -24.88
N GLU A 7 -6.60 23.30 -23.66
CA GLU A 7 -5.74 22.75 -22.61
C GLU A 7 -6.06 21.26 -22.45
N PRO A 8 -5.03 20.40 -22.31
CA PRO A 8 -5.25 18.98 -22.07
C PRO A 8 -6.08 18.82 -20.79
N PRO A 9 -6.97 17.81 -20.72
CA PRO A 9 -7.70 17.55 -19.49
C PRO A 9 -6.71 17.31 -18.34
N PRO A 10 -7.03 17.77 -17.13
CA PRO A 10 -6.17 17.56 -15.96
C PRO A 10 -5.93 16.06 -15.75
N ASP A 11 -4.69 15.72 -15.38
CA ASP A 11 -4.32 14.36 -15.05
C ASP A 11 -5.19 13.85 -13.87
N PRO A 12 -5.91 12.73 -14.02
CA PRO A 12 -6.82 12.24 -12.99
C PRO A 12 -6.10 11.93 -11.67
N PHE A 13 -4.82 11.56 -11.71
CA PHE A 13 -4.04 11.29 -10.49
C PHE A 13 -3.74 12.56 -9.70
N SER A 14 -3.48 13.66 -10.39
CA SER A 14 -3.27 14.97 -9.77
C SER A 14 -4.51 15.42 -8.99
N GLN A 15 -5.70 15.29 -9.58
CA GLN A 15 -6.94 15.62 -8.89
C GLN A 15 -7.19 14.71 -7.67
N MET A 16 -6.97 13.40 -7.81
CA MET A 16 -7.13 12.46 -6.71
C MET A 16 -6.16 12.75 -5.56
N HIS A 17 -4.91 13.10 -5.88
CA HIS A 17 -3.91 13.50 -4.91
C HIS A 17 -4.32 14.78 -4.17
N ASP A 18 -4.77 15.81 -4.89
CA ASP A 18 -5.21 17.07 -4.27
C ASP A 18 -6.41 16.86 -3.34
N LEU A 19 -7.37 16.02 -3.73
CA LEU A 19 -8.50 15.65 -2.87
C LEU A 19 -8.03 14.89 -1.63
N GLN A 20 -7.10 13.95 -1.80
CA GLN A 20 -6.53 13.18 -0.72
C GLN A 20 -5.78 14.06 0.30
N GLN A 21 -4.98 15.03 -0.15
CA GLN A 21 -4.22 15.94 0.73
C GLN A 21 -5.09 16.95 1.47
N ARG A 22 -6.29 17.24 0.96
CA ARG A 22 -7.23 18.21 1.56
C ARG A 22 -8.28 17.56 2.45
N SER A 23 -8.33 16.24 2.50
CA SER A 23 -9.32 15.49 3.26
C SER A 23 -8.90 15.36 4.72
N ASP A 24 -9.83 15.63 5.64
CA ASP A 24 -9.66 15.33 7.06
C ASP A 24 -9.92 13.86 7.38
N ASP A 25 -10.62 13.14 6.49
CA ASP A 25 -10.90 11.70 6.57
C ASP A 25 -10.00 10.90 5.61
N ILE A 26 -9.98 9.57 5.78
CA ILE A 26 -9.23 8.68 4.89
C ILE A 26 -9.85 8.70 3.49
N ALA A 27 -9.09 9.17 2.50
CA ALA A 27 -9.46 9.17 1.09
C ALA A 27 -8.72 8.04 0.34
N ILE A 28 -9.46 7.04 -0.13
CA ILE A 28 -8.91 5.89 -0.88
C ILE A 28 -9.68 5.68 -2.18
N TYR A 29 -9.03 5.08 -3.16
CA TYR A 29 -9.69 4.70 -4.40
C TYR A 29 -10.43 3.39 -4.20
N ALA A 30 -11.68 3.32 -4.68
CA ALA A 30 -12.55 2.15 -4.61
C ALA A 30 -12.74 1.57 -6.03
N PRO A 31 -11.95 0.56 -6.44
CA PRO A 31 -12.03 -0.07 -7.75
C PRO A 31 -13.44 -0.53 -8.12
N MET A 32 -14.22 -1.04 -7.16
CA MET A 32 -15.58 -1.54 -7.41
C MET A 32 -16.57 -0.50 -7.96
N ILE A 33 -16.27 0.79 -7.79
CA ILE A 33 -17.10 1.91 -8.28
C ILE A 33 -16.29 2.92 -9.12
N ASP A 34 -15.01 2.64 -9.42
CA ASP A 34 -14.07 3.51 -10.15
C ASP A 34 -14.03 4.97 -9.61
N GLU A 35 -14.06 5.13 -8.28
CA GLU A 35 -14.16 6.45 -7.66
C GLU A 35 -13.22 6.60 -6.46
N LEU A 36 -12.76 7.84 -6.23
CA LEU A 36 -12.07 8.20 -4.99
C LEU A 36 -13.12 8.52 -3.92
N VAL A 37 -13.09 7.82 -2.80
CA VAL A 37 -14.09 7.96 -1.74
C VAL A 37 -13.46 8.30 -0.40
N ALA A 38 -14.20 9.01 0.44
CA ALA A 38 -13.90 9.10 1.86
C ALA A 38 -14.46 7.87 2.58
N ILE A 39 -13.67 7.30 3.49
CA ILE A 39 -14.11 6.25 4.41
C ILE A 39 -13.95 6.71 5.86
N ALA A 40 -14.70 6.08 6.76
CA ALA A 40 -14.60 6.39 8.18
C ALA A 40 -13.35 5.76 8.78
N TRP A 41 -12.76 6.41 9.77
CA TRP A 41 -11.70 5.82 10.56
C TRP A 41 -12.21 4.56 11.28
N PRO A 42 -11.50 3.42 11.19
CA PRO A 42 -11.95 2.18 11.80
C PRO A 42 -11.93 2.26 13.33
N MET A 43 -12.98 1.72 13.94
CA MET A 43 -13.11 1.53 15.37
C MET A 43 -13.15 0.04 15.71
N GLU A 44 -12.72 -0.28 16.93
CA GLU A 44 -12.86 -1.61 17.52
C GLU A 44 -13.21 -1.45 19.00
N SER A 45 -14.32 -2.04 19.43
CA SER A 45 -14.81 -1.96 20.82
C SER A 45 -14.96 -0.50 21.31
N GLY A 46 -15.60 0.36 20.51
CA GLY A 46 -15.81 1.77 20.83
C GLY A 46 -14.58 2.66 20.85
N LYS A 47 -13.41 2.17 20.41
CA LYS A 47 -12.15 2.94 20.34
C LYS A 47 -11.65 3.01 18.90
N ALA A 48 -11.14 4.18 18.51
CA ALA A 48 -10.45 4.32 17.23
C ALA A 48 -9.22 3.40 17.19
N VAL A 49 -9.05 2.68 16.07
CA VAL A 49 -7.89 1.82 15.86
C VAL A 49 -6.67 2.72 15.66
N PRO A 50 -5.61 2.59 16.47
CA PRO A 50 -4.45 3.46 16.31
C PRO A 50 -3.74 3.17 14.97
N PRO A 51 -3.05 4.14 14.35
CA PRO A 51 -2.47 3.99 13.02
C PRO A 51 -1.58 2.75 12.85
N PHE A 52 -0.74 2.43 13.85
CA PHE A 52 0.14 1.26 13.80
C PHE A 52 -0.60 -0.09 13.81
N ALA A 53 -1.88 -0.10 14.20
CA ALA A 53 -2.71 -1.30 14.26
C ALA A 53 -3.63 -1.47 13.03
N LEU A 54 -3.65 -0.50 12.10
CA LEU A 54 -4.50 -0.54 10.90
C LEU A 54 -4.28 -1.79 10.06
N VAL A 55 -3.02 -2.20 9.85
CA VAL A 55 -2.71 -3.43 9.09
C VAL A 55 -3.33 -4.66 9.73
N GLY A 56 -3.24 -4.78 11.06
CA GLY A 56 -3.84 -5.89 11.79
C GLY A 56 -5.37 -5.89 11.70
N TRP A 57 -5.98 -4.71 11.78
CA TRP A 57 -7.43 -4.56 11.66
C TRP A 57 -7.95 -4.91 10.26
N LEU A 58 -7.25 -4.46 9.22
CA LEU A 58 -7.56 -4.74 7.81
C LEU A 58 -7.39 -6.24 7.50
N ASN A 59 -6.24 -6.83 7.85
CA ASN A 59 -5.97 -8.25 7.61
C ASN A 59 -6.94 -9.17 8.37
N ALA A 60 -7.36 -8.80 9.59
CA ALA A 60 -8.37 -9.57 10.33
C ALA A 60 -9.73 -9.64 9.62
N ARG A 61 -10.00 -8.73 8.67
CA ARG A 61 -11.21 -8.67 7.84
C ARG A 61 -10.94 -9.04 6.38
N GLY A 62 -9.72 -9.46 6.05
CA GLY A 62 -9.34 -9.80 4.68
C GLY A 62 -9.41 -8.60 3.75
N LEU A 63 -9.09 -7.41 4.27
CA LEU A 63 -9.17 -6.15 3.56
C LEU A 63 -7.79 -5.60 3.22
N HIS A 64 -7.73 -4.82 2.15
CA HIS A 64 -6.63 -3.91 1.86
C HIS A 64 -7.14 -2.57 1.33
N TRP A 65 -6.33 -1.54 1.48
CA TRP A 65 -6.62 -0.23 0.89
C TRP A 65 -5.97 -0.10 -0.48
N PRO A 66 -6.74 0.14 -1.56
CA PRO A 66 -6.17 0.31 -2.89
C PRO A 66 -5.43 1.64 -3.01
N CYS A 67 -4.29 1.63 -3.68
CA CYS A 67 -3.57 2.84 -4.08
C CYS A 67 -4.13 3.34 -5.44
N PHE A 68 -3.78 4.56 -5.85
CA PHE A 68 -4.33 5.12 -7.10
C PHE A 68 -3.99 4.32 -8.35
N CYS A 69 -2.94 3.49 -8.35
CA CYS A 69 -2.58 2.66 -9.49
C CYS A 69 -3.68 1.67 -9.89
N SER A 70 -4.59 1.35 -8.98
CA SER A 70 -5.78 0.57 -9.29
C SER A 70 -6.73 1.24 -10.29
N LYS A 71 -6.54 2.53 -10.59
CA LYS A 71 -7.25 3.21 -11.69
C LYS A 71 -6.63 2.92 -13.06
N LYS A 72 -5.34 2.56 -13.12
CA LYS A 72 -4.61 2.30 -14.38
C LYS A 72 -4.73 0.87 -14.87
N GLY A 73 -5.10 -0.07 -14.01
CA GLY A 73 -5.16 -1.48 -14.37
C GLY A 73 -6.32 -2.17 -13.69
N ASP A 74 -6.64 -3.37 -14.16
CA ASP A 74 -7.74 -4.18 -13.64
C ASP A 74 -7.41 -4.83 -12.28
N THR A 75 -6.39 -4.34 -11.57
CA THR A 75 -5.89 -4.91 -10.31
C THR A 75 -6.00 -3.91 -9.16
N SER A 76 -6.54 -4.37 -8.04
CA SER A 76 -6.53 -3.61 -6.80
C SER A 76 -5.13 -3.64 -6.14
N GLU A 77 -4.20 -2.83 -6.68
CA GLU A 77 -2.89 -2.62 -6.08
C GLU A 77 -2.99 -2.04 -4.67
N PRO A 78 -2.55 -2.74 -3.62
CA PRO A 78 -2.65 -2.26 -2.25
C PRO A 78 -1.70 -1.08 -1.98
N MET A 79 -2.07 -0.26 -1.00
CA MET A 79 -1.15 0.58 -0.27
C MET A 79 -0.34 -0.29 0.68
N ARG A 80 0.90 0.09 0.98
CA ARG A 80 1.66 -0.44 2.11
C ARG A 80 1.63 0.58 3.24
N ILE A 81 1.49 0.11 4.48
CA ILE A 81 1.60 0.95 5.67
C ILE A 81 3.04 0.93 6.14
N VAL A 82 3.63 2.10 6.35
CA VAL A 82 5.01 2.30 6.73
C VAL A 82 5.05 3.05 8.06
N ILE A 83 5.77 2.50 9.04
CA ILE A 83 6.10 3.22 10.28
C ILE A 83 7.47 3.84 10.09
N THR A 84 7.55 5.17 10.12
CA THR A 84 8.78 5.93 10.00
C THR A 84 9.57 5.92 11.31
N SER A 85 10.85 6.29 11.25
CA SER A 85 11.75 6.26 12.42
C SER A 85 11.34 7.20 13.55
N ASP A 86 10.58 8.25 13.24
CA ASP A 86 9.98 9.18 14.19
C ASP A 86 8.65 8.68 14.78
N GLY A 87 8.21 7.47 14.41
CA GLY A 87 6.97 6.85 14.87
C GLY A 87 5.73 7.24 14.08
N ASN A 88 5.84 8.09 13.06
CA ASN A 88 4.70 8.40 12.19
C ASN A 88 4.31 7.20 11.33
N VAL A 89 3.02 7.12 10.98
CA VAL A 89 2.47 6.02 10.18
C VAL A 89 1.92 6.58 8.89
N TRP A 90 2.44 6.06 7.78
CA TRP A 90 2.13 6.52 6.44
C TRP A 90 1.59 5.38 5.58
N GLY A 91 0.64 5.68 4.71
CA GLY A 91 0.26 4.83 3.59
C GLY A 91 0.99 5.30 2.34
N VAL A 92 1.65 4.40 1.63
CA VAL A 92 2.23 4.70 0.30
C VAL A 92 1.85 3.59 -0.66
N CYS A 93 1.77 3.85 -1.96
CA CYS A 93 1.48 2.75 -2.89
C CYS A 93 2.52 1.62 -2.77
N GLN A 94 2.06 0.36 -2.83
CA GLN A 94 2.94 -0.81 -2.83
C GLN A 94 3.70 -0.96 -4.16
N SER A 95 3.09 -0.54 -5.26
CA SER A 95 3.72 -0.57 -6.58
C SER A 95 5.02 0.24 -6.57
N LEU A 96 6.10 -0.34 -7.12
CA LEU A 96 7.36 0.37 -7.35
C LEU A 96 7.29 1.32 -8.56
N LYS A 97 6.15 1.37 -9.25
CA LYS A 97 5.96 2.25 -10.40
C LYS A 97 5.99 3.71 -9.93
N PRO A 98 6.87 4.56 -10.50
CA PRO A 98 7.07 5.94 -10.05
C PRO A 98 5.84 6.82 -10.26
N GLU A 99 4.90 6.36 -11.09
CA GLU A 99 3.71 7.09 -11.50
C GLU A 99 2.60 7.07 -10.43
N CYS A 100 2.78 6.32 -9.35
CA CYS A 100 1.80 6.21 -8.27
C CYS A 100 2.11 7.17 -7.13
N SER A 101 1.53 8.36 -7.15
CA SER A 101 1.75 9.38 -6.11
C SER A 101 0.82 9.23 -4.90
N SER A 102 0.22 8.05 -4.70
CA SER A 102 -0.68 7.84 -3.56
C SER A 102 0.11 7.82 -2.25
N ILE A 103 -0.15 8.80 -1.39
CA ILE A 103 0.49 8.98 -0.10
C ILE A 103 -0.49 9.53 0.94
N LEU A 104 -0.60 8.85 2.07
CA LEU A 104 -1.50 9.20 3.17
C LEU A 104 -0.71 9.29 4.48
N ASN A 105 -0.93 10.34 5.26
CA ASN A 105 -0.39 10.43 6.61
C ASN A 105 -1.44 9.93 7.60
N PHE A 106 -1.39 8.65 7.96
CA PHE A 106 -2.36 8.05 8.89
C PHE A 106 -2.21 8.59 10.32
N SER A 107 -1.00 8.99 10.73
CA SER A 107 -0.82 9.67 12.01
C SER A 107 -1.60 10.98 12.09
N ALA A 108 -1.50 11.82 11.06
CA ALA A 108 -2.26 13.08 11.01
C ALA A 108 -3.77 12.82 10.91
N LEU A 109 -4.19 11.92 10.02
CA LEU A 109 -5.60 11.57 9.85
C LEU A 109 -6.23 10.99 11.11
N TYR A 110 -5.49 10.28 11.95
CA TYR A 110 -6.02 9.80 13.24
C TYR A 110 -6.43 10.93 14.19
N GLU A 111 -5.76 12.09 14.08
CA GLU A 111 -6.05 13.27 14.89
C GLU A 111 -7.16 14.14 14.27
N THR A 112 -7.28 14.16 12.94
CA THR A 112 -8.22 15.02 12.22
C THR A 112 -9.50 14.32 11.77
N ALA A 113 -9.53 12.99 11.74
CA ALA A 113 -10.66 12.23 11.24
C ALA A 113 -11.95 12.65 11.92
N THR A 114 -12.94 13.00 11.10
CA THR A 114 -14.25 13.44 11.57
C THR A 114 -15.22 12.28 11.61
N ARG A 115 -15.01 11.26 10.76
CA ARG A 115 -15.86 10.08 10.64
C ARG A 115 -15.21 8.86 11.26
N HIS A 116 -16.01 8.12 12.01
CA HIS A 116 -15.59 6.89 12.68
C HIS A 116 -16.66 5.79 12.53
N SER A 117 -16.23 4.54 12.42
CA SER A 117 -17.14 3.40 12.23
C SER A 117 -16.57 2.10 12.77
N GLU A 118 -17.39 1.30 13.45
CA GLU A 118 -17.04 -0.09 13.82
C GLU A 118 -17.14 -1.08 12.66
N TYR A 119 -17.74 -0.66 11.54
CA TYR A 119 -18.00 -1.50 10.37
C TYR A 119 -18.68 -2.84 10.72
N PRO A 120 -19.89 -2.81 11.30
CA PRO A 120 -20.60 -4.04 11.71
C PRO A 120 -20.93 -4.96 10.54
N ASN A 121 -20.95 -4.44 9.31
CA ASN A 121 -21.17 -5.17 8.07
C ASN A 121 -19.90 -5.88 7.54
N LEU A 122 -18.73 -5.65 8.16
CA LEU A 122 -17.44 -6.24 7.76
C LEU A 122 -16.95 -7.18 8.86
N PRO A 123 -17.42 -8.45 8.86
CA PRO A 123 -17.03 -9.43 9.86
C PRO A 123 -15.55 -9.80 9.71
N LYS A 124 -14.96 -10.29 10.80
CA LYS A 124 -13.60 -10.86 10.76
C LYS A 124 -13.59 -12.16 9.95
N THR A 125 -12.51 -12.44 9.24
CA THR A 125 -12.37 -13.63 8.37
C THR A 125 -12.55 -14.94 9.14
N ASN A 126 -12.12 -14.98 10.40
CA ASN A 126 -12.27 -16.15 11.27
C ASN A 126 -13.72 -16.48 11.68
N SER A 127 -14.68 -15.59 11.41
CA SER A 127 -16.10 -15.85 11.66
C SER A 127 -16.75 -16.77 10.61
N GLY A 128 -16.08 -16.98 9.47
CA GLY A 128 -16.63 -17.71 8.33
C GLY A 128 -17.73 -16.96 7.57
N GLN A 129 -18.06 -15.73 7.99
CA GLN A 129 -19.01 -14.87 7.29
C GLN A 129 -18.26 -14.02 6.27
N LEU A 130 -18.78 -13.98 5.04
CA LEU A 130 -18.32 -13.06 4.01
C LEU A 130 -19.27 -11.86 3.94
N PRO A 131 -18.74 -10.63 3.83
CA PRO A 131 -19.57 -9.48 3.56
C PRO A 131 -20.18 -9.57 2.15
N SER A 132 -21.37 -9.00 1.98
CA SER A 132 -22.01 -8.93 0.67
C SER A 132 -21.54 -7.68 -0.07
N THR A 133 -20.55 -7.83 -0.96
CA THR A 133 -20.07 -6.75 -1.84
C THR A 133 -21.21 -6.17 -2.69
N ALA A 134 -22.15 -7.01 -3.14
CA ALA A 134 -23.33 -6.58 -3.88
C ALA A 134 -24.25 -5.67 -3.05
N ALA A 135 -24.50 -6.01 -1.78
CA ALA A 135 -25.31 -5.16 -0.89
C ALA A 135 -24.62 -3.82 -0.61
N LEU A 136 -23.29 -3.82 -0.50
CA LEU A 136 -22.51 -2.60 -0.30
C LEU A 136 -22.57 -1.68 -1.53
N LEU A 137 -22.45 -2.24 -2.73
CA LEU A 137 -22.58 -1.50 -3.99
C LEU A 137 -23.98 -0.92 -4.17
N ASP A 138 -25.01 -1.74 -3.93
CA ASP A 138 -26.41 -1.31 -4.02
C ASP A 138 -26.72 -0.20 -3.00
N PHE A 139 -26.17 -0.29 -1.78
CA PHE A 139 -26.24 0.77 -0.80
C PHE A 139 -25.56 2.07 -1.29
N TYR A 140 -24.34 1.97 -1.84
CA TYR A 140 -23.63 3.12 -2.41
C TYR A 140 -24.46 3.82 -3.48
N LEU A 141 -24.92 3.07 -4.48
CA LEU A 141 -25.67 3.63 -5.61
C LEU A 141 -26.98 4.32 -5.18
N ARG A 142 -27.57 3.87 -4.05
CA ARG A 142 -28.79 4.47 -3.50
C ARG A 142 -28.52 5.73 -2.66
N GLU A 143 -27.39 5.79 -1.96
CA GLU A 143 -27.05 6.91 -1.08
C GLU A 143 -26.01 7.88 -1.68
N MET A 144 -25.55 7.63 -2.91
CA MET A 144 -24.46 8.39 -3.52
C MET A 144 -24.79 9.88 -3.55
N GLU A 145 -23.93 10.67 -2.91
CA GLU A 145 -23.96 12.13 -2.96
C GLU A 145 -23.10 12.60 -4.13
N TYR A 146 -23.58 13.59 -4.89
CA TYR A 146 -22.75 14.28 -5.88
C TYR A 146 -21.71 15.16 -5.17
N ALA A 147 -20.61 14.56 -4.76
CA ALA A 147 -19.47 15.20 -4.10
C ALA A 147 -18.16 14.81 -4.80
N LEU A 148 -17.12 15.62 -4.66
CA LEU A 148 -15.80 15.31 -5.23
C LEU A 148 -15.10 14.14 -4.50
N LEU A 149 -15.52 13.87 -3.26
CA LEU A 149 -15.01 12.80 -2.41
C LEU A 149 -16.18 12.27 -1.58
N PRO A 150 -17.10 11.49 -2.19
CA PRO A 150 -18.30 11.02 -1.50
C PRO A 150 -17.92 10.08 -0.36
N PHE A 151 -18.73 10.10 0.70
CA PHE A 151 -18.55 9.19 1.83
C PHE A 151 -19.13 7.82 1.51
N PHE A 152 -18.28 6.80 1.43
CA PHE A 152 -18.72 5.44 1.18
C PHE A 152 -18.99 4.71 2.49
N ARG A 153 -20.18 4.95 3.06
CA ARG A 153 -20.61 4.31 4.32
C ARG A 153 -20.58 2.79 4.21
N GLY A 154 -19.96 2.14 5.19
CA GLY A 154 -19.87 0.67 5.27
C GLY A 154 -18.74 0.06 4.43
N TYR A 155 -18.08 0.84 3.57
CA TYR A 155 -16.88 0.43 2.84
C TYR A 155 -15.64 0.79 3.64
N ALA A 156 -14.71 -0.16 3.78
CA ALA A 156 -13.45 0.04 4.48
C ALA A 156 -12.24 -0.46 3.68
N GLY A 157 -12.39 -0.71 2.38
CA GLY A 157 -11.36 -1.31 1.52
C GLY A 157 -11.90 -2.45 0.66
N GLU A 158 -11.02 -2.96 -0.20
CA GLU A 158 -11.31 -4.10 -1.06
C GLU A 158 -11.01 -5.41 -0.33
N HIS A 159 -11.72 -6.48 -0.69
CA HIS A 159 -11.46 -7.79 -0.12
C HIS A 159 -10.38 -8.54 -0.90
N GLU A 160 -9.52 -9.25 -0.16
CA GLU A 160 -8.50 -10.13 -0.72
C GLU A 160 -9.10 -11.26 -1.57
N PHE A 161 -10.32 -11.73 -1.24
CA PHE A 161 -10.97 -12.77 -2.05
C PHE A 161 -11.42 -12.27 -3.43
N ASP A 162 -11.73 -10.97 -3.56
CA ASP A 162 -12.04 -10.32 -4.85
C ASP A 162 -10.74 -10.04 -5.64
N HIS A 163 -9.60 -9.96 -4.95
CA HIS A 163 -8.29 -9.63 -5.51
C HIS A 163 -7.20 -10.56 -4.95
N SER A 164 -7.19 -11.81 -5.41
CA SER A 164 -6.29 -12.85 -4.87
C SER A 164 -4.82 -12.42 -4.80
N GLY A 165 -4.19 -12.66 -3.66
CA GLY A 165 -2.79 -12.32 -3.40
C GLY A 165 -2.54 -10.85 -3.05
N ARG A 166 -3.59 -10.04 -2.90
CA ARG A 166 -3.51 -8.65 -2.45
C ARG A 166 -3.82 -8.59 -0.96
N THR A 167 -2.78 -8.38 -0.17
CA THR A 167 -2.89 -8.30 1.30
C THR A 167 -2.27 -7.01 1.81
N GLN A 168 -2.80 -6.51 2.93
CA GLN A 168 -2.29 -5.30 3.53
C GLN A 168 -0.93 -5.57 4.20
N CYS A 169 0.11 -4.85 3.77
CA CYS A 169 1.46 -5.02 4.29
C CYS A 169 1.85 -3.91 5.27
N LEU A 170 2.64 -4.27 6.29
CA LEU A 170 3.32 -3.37 7.23
C LEU A 170 4.83 -3.37 6.97
N TYR A 171 5.44 -2.18 6.93
CA TYR A 171 6.88 -1.99 6.83
C TYR A 171 7.37 -1.07 7.94
N LEU A 172 8.57 -1.36 8.43
CA LEU A 172 9.31 -0.46 9.31
C LEU A 172 10.36 0.25 8.45
N ALA A 173 10.37 1.58 8.46
CA ALA A 173 11.43 2.34 7.82
C ALA A 173 12.72 2.10 8.60
N VAL A 174 13.65 1.36 8.01
CA VAL A 174 15.01 1.25 8.53
C VAL A 174 15.70 2.58 8.20
N PRO A 175 16.30 3.27 9.18
CA PRO A 175 17.12 4.44 8.90
C PRO A 175 18.15 4.07 7.83
N ALA A 176 18.24 4.87 6.76
CA ALA A 176 19.31 4.67 5.80
C ALA A 176 20.64 4.74 6.57
N ALA A 177 21.46 3.69 6.47
CA ALA A 177 22.80 3.73 7.02
C ALA A 177 23.49 5.00 6.47
N PRO A 178 24.17 5.78 7.33
CA PRO A 178 24.85 6.98 6.87
C PRO A 178 25.80 6.61 5.74
N ALA A 179 25.70 7.32 4.61
CA ALA A 179 26.46 7.04 3.39
C ALA A 179 28.00 7.17 3.57
N ASP A 180 28.46 7.57 4.75
CA ASP A 180 29.85 7.89 5.08
C ASP A 180 30.53 6.89 6.01
N ALA A 181 29.98 5.69 6.21
CA ALA A 181 30.76 4.60 6.79
C ALA A 181 31.78 4.11 5.74
N LYS A 182 32.84 4.89 5.51
CA LYS A 182 34.06 4.41 4.84
C LYS A 182 34.46 3.09 5.49
N GLU A 183 34.39 2.00 4.74
CA GLU A 183 35.08 0.75 5.06
C GLU A 183 36.52 1.11 5.41
N VAL A 184 36.85 1.04 6.70
CA VAL A 184 38.23 0.95 7.13
C VAL A 184 38.66 -0.44 6.68
N ASN A 185 39.31 -0.50 5.51
CA ASN A 185 39.98 -1.70 5.03
C ASN A 185 40.88 -2.23 6.15
N ALA A 186 40.43 -3.29 6.82
CA ALA A 186 41.30 -4.11 7.64
C ALA A 186 42.26 -4.79 6.67
N GLU A 187 43.53 -4.41 6.74
CA GLU A 187 44.60 -5.06 6.00
C GLU A 187 44.65 -6.54 6.40
N THR A 188 44.17 -7.39 5.47
CA THR A 188 44.34 -8.85 5.55
C THR A 188 45.84 -9.16 5.46
N PRO A 189 46.42 -9.89 6.43
CA PRO A 189 47.79 -10.38 6.32
C PRO A 189 47.88 -11.35 5.15
N LYS A 190 48.82 -11.11 4.23
CA LYS A 190 49.19 -12.06 3.16
C LYS A 190 49.68 -13.36 3.79
N SER A 191 48.94 -14.44 3.59
CA SER A 191 49.47 -15.80 3.66
C SER A 191 49.81 -16.23 2.24
N ASP A 192 51.10 -16.44 1.99
CA ASP A 192 51.62 -17.08 0.80
C ASP A 192 51.20 -18.56 0.81
N GLU A 193 50.44 -19.01 -0.18
CA GLU A 193 50.36 -20.43 -0.52
C GLU A 193 50.45 -20.62 -2.03
N GLU A 194 51.40 -21.49 -2.39
CA GLU A 194 51.75 -21.95 -3.72
C GLU A 194 50.78 -23.05 -4.19
N GLY A 195 50.43 -22.99 -5.49
CA GLY A 195 50.33 -24.14 -6.41
C GLY A 195 49.29 -25.24 -6.17
N LEU A 196 48.44 -25.48 -7.17
CA LEU A 196 48.44 -26.68 -8.05
C LEU A 196 47.13 -26.73 -8.89
N ASP A 197 47.33 -26.75 -10.22
CA ASP A 197 46.78 -27.66 -11.25
C ASP A 197 45.24 -27.82 -11.36
N GLU A 198 44.60 -27.28 -12.41
CA GLU A 198 44.36 -27.84 -13.77
C GLU A 198 43.07 -28.68 -13.94
N GLU A 199 42.29 -28.24 -14.93
CA GLU A 199 41.35 -28.95 -15.81
C GLU A 199 40.05 -29.59 -15.29
N GLY A 200 38.94 -29.25 -15.95
CA GLY A 200 37.71 -30.06 -15.96
C GLY A 200 36.42 -29.28 -16.17
N SER A 201 36.19 -28.84 -17.40
CA SER A 201 34.92 -28.28 -17.90
C SER A 201 33.77 -29.29 -17.85
N ASP A 202 32.56 -28.85 -17.49
CA ASP A 202 31.34 -29.07 -18.28
C ASP A 202 30.16 -28.28 -17.65
N GLU A 203 29.71 -27.26 -18.37
CA GLU A 203 28.51 -26.47 -18.07
C GLU A 203 27.24 -27.22 -18.47
N PRO A 204 26.11 -26.94 -17.81
CA PRO A 204 24.85 -26.82 -18.53
C PRO A 204 24.39 -25.36 -18.59
N GLU A 205 24.04 -24.95 -19.82
CA GLU A 205 23.43 -23.67 -20.16
C GLU A 205 22.19 -23.39 -19.29
N GLU A 206 22.20 -22.28 -18.55
CA GLU A 206 20.99 -21.66 -18.03
C GLU A 206 20.81 -20.23 -18.55
N LEU A 207 19.55 -19.94 -18.83
CA LEU A 207 18.99 -18.80 -19.54
C LEU A 207 19.39 -17.44 -18.94
N TRP A 208 19.84 -16.55 -19.84
CA TRP A 208 20.00 -15.12 -19.57
C TRP A 208 18.66 -14.38 -19.70
N TRP A 209 18.21 -13.79 -18.59
CA TRP A 209 17.45 -12.53 -18.63
C TRP A 209 18.08 -11.58 -17.62
N ALA A 210 18.99 -10.72 -18.09
CA ALA A 210 19.41 -9.55 -17.35
C ALA A 210 18.40 -8.43 -17.59
N SER A 211 17.84 -7.89 -16.50
CA SER A 211 17.33 -6.53 -16.48
C SER A 211 18.05 -5.82 -15.33
N ASP A 212 18.84 -4.82 -15.71
CA ASP A 212 19.42 -3.83 -14.82
C ASP A 212 18.35 -3.18 -13.96
N GLY A 213 18.68 -2.96 -12.68
CA GLY A 213 17.86 -2.16 -11.79
C GLY A 213 18.21 -2.43 -10.33
N GLY A 214 19.15 -1.66 -9.78
CA GLY A 214 19.65 -1.78 -8.42
C GLY A 214 18.54 -1.95 -7.38
N ALA A 215 18.52 -3.12 -6.74
CA ALA A 215 17.63 -3.41 -5.63
C ALA A 215 18.19 -2.78 -4.34
N ARG A 216 17.48 -1.79 -3.78
CA ARG A 216 17.61 -1.46 -2.36
C ARG A 216 17.04 -2.62 -1.55
N ALA A 217 17.79 -3.06 -0.54
CA ALA A 217 17.36 -4.11 0.37
C ALA A 217 16.08 -3.68 1.12
N VAL A 218 14.97 -4.33 0.81
CA VAL A 218 13.71 -4.22 1.55
C VAL A 218 13.52 -5.54 2.30
N THR A 219 13.76 -5.54 3.60
CA THR A 219 13.54 -6.73 4.43
C THR A 219 12.04 -6.90 4.65
N ARG A 220 11.45 -7.88 3.96
CA ARG A 220 10.08 -8.35 4.23
C ARG A 220 10.09 -9.08 5.58
N ILE A 221 9.53 -8.46 6.62
CA ILE A 221 9.31 -9.17 7.89
C ILE A 221 8.02 -9.99 7.73
N VAL A 222 8.17 -11.27 7.39
CA VAL A 222 7.11 -12.25 7.58
C VAL A 222 7.10 -12.60 9.07
N LYS A 223 6.12 -12.10 9.82
CA LYS A 223 5.85 -12.64 11.16
C LYS A 223 5.28 -14.04 10.99
N ASN A 224 6.05 -15.05 11.38
CA ASN A 224 5.56 -16.40 11.58
C ASN A 224 4.86 -16.44 12.95
N PRO A 225 3.54 -16.71 13.04
CA PRO A 225 2.88 -16.90 14.32
C PRO A 225 2.90 -18.40 14.63
N ASN A 226 3.78 -18.84 15.53
CA ASN A 226 3.79 -20.17 16.13
C ASN A 226 3.58 -21.37 15.17
N SER A 227 4.68 -21.95 14.72
CA SER A 227 4.84 -23.40 14.48
C SER A 227 6.26 -23.77 14.84
#